data_AF-A0A2T5DEZ5-F1
#
_entry.id   AF-A0A2T5DEZ5-F1
#
_cell.length_a   1.000
_cell.length_b   1.000
_cell.length_c   1.000
_cell.angle_alpha   90.00
_cell.angle_beta   90.00
_cell.angle_gamma   90.00
#
_symmetry.space_group_name_H-M   'P 1'
#
loop_
_entity.id
_entity.type
_entity.pdbx_description
1 polymer ?
#
loop_
_entity_poly.entity_id
_entity_poly.type
_entity_poly.pdbx_seq_one_letter_code
_entity_poly.pdbx_strand_id
1 'polypeptide(L)' 'MNSKDFESRKEVSKEIEATLLKTMKQKHLKQLPVMQYIHDTKISGKEKACLLGSMKNFEQLRRTYVKTSSSCQLLLEIS' A
#
# COMPACT_ATOMS: atom_id res chain seq x y z
N MET A 1 -23.24 8.15 2.97
CA MET A 1 -22.14 7.19 3.20
C MET A 1 -22.21 6.82 4.69
N ASN A 2 -22.54 5.58 5.03
CA ASN A 2 -22.81 5.20 6.42
C ASN A 2 -21.50 5.13 7.24
N SER A 3 -21.54 5.54 8.51
CA SER A 3 -20.40 5.51 9.43
C SER A 3 -19.79 4.11 9.56
N LYS A 4 -20.64 3.06 9.58
CA LYS A 4 -20.23 1.65 9.65
C LYS A 4 -19.42 1.19 8.44
N ASP A 5 -19.71 1.73 7.25
CA ASP A 5 -18.97 1.41 6.03
C ASP A 5 -17.59 2.07 6.02
N PHE A 6 -17.40 3.14 6.79
CA PHE A 6 -16.12 3.84 6.88
C PHE A 6 -15.19 3.17 7.89
N GLU A 7 -15.72 2.75 9.04
CA GLU A 7 -14.97 1.98 10.05
C GLU A 7 -14.47 0.65 9.51
N SER A 8 -15.34 -0.12 8.83
CA SER A 8 -14.95 -1.38 8.19
C SER A 8 -13.83 -1.19 7.15
N ARG A 9 -13.84 -0.10 6.38
CA ARG A 9 -12.76 0.22 5.43
C ARG A 9 -11.46 0.63 6.10
N LYS A 10 -11.51 1.26 7.27
CA LYS A 10 -10.31 1.58 8.06
C LYS A 10 -9.66 0.31 8.62
N GLU A 11 -10.44 -0.62 9.15
CA GLU A 11 -9.91 -1.90 9.65
C GLU A 11 -9.25 -2.71 8.54
N VAL A 12 -9.90 -2.84 7.37
CA VAL A 12 -9.27 -3.47 6.19
C VAL A 12 -7.97 -2.76 5.78
N SER A 13 -7.92 -1.44 5.87
CA SER A 13 -6.71 -0.68 5.55
C SER A 13 -5.56 -0.98 6.54
N LYS A 14 -5.87 -1.13 7.83
CA LYS A 14 -4.88 -1.50 8.87
C LYS A 14 -4.33 -2.91 8.65
N GLU A 15 -5.18 -3.87 8.29
CA GLU A 15 -4.75 -5.25 8.00
C GLU A 15 -3.80 -5.31 6.80
N ILE A 16 -4.13 -4.57 5.73
CA ILE A 16 -3.29 -4.45 4.55
C ILE A 16 -1.95 -3.77 4.91
N GLU A 17 -1.99 -2.67 5.66
CA GLU A 17 -0.80 -1.95 6.11
C GLU A 17 0.12 -2.82 6.97
N ALA A 18 -0.45 -3.58 7.92
CA ALA A 18 0.31 -4.50 8.77
C ALA A 18 1.01 -5.61 7.96
N THR A 19 0.34 -6.12 6.92
CA THR A 19 0.90 -7.13 6.02
C THR A 19 2.08 -6.57 5.21
N LEU A 20 1.94 -5.35 4.69
CA LEU A 20 3.01 -4.65 3.97
C LEU A 20 4.20 -4.37 4.89
N LEU A 21 3.95 -3.85 6.10
CA LEU A 21 5.00 -3.59 7.10
C LEU A 21 5.76 -4.85 7.48
N LYS A 22 5.06 -5.96 7.71
CA LYS A 22 5.70 -7.25 7.99
C LYS A 22 6.61 -7.67 6.84
N THR A 23 6.13 -7.55 5.61
CA THR A 23 6.90 -7.89 4.41
C THR A 23 8.14 -7.00 4.26
N MET A 24 7.99 -5.68 4.45
CA MET A 24 9.10 -4.73 4.37
C MET A 24 10.15 -5.00 5.46
N LYS A 25 9.72 -5.27 6.70
CA LYS A 25 10.63 -5.62 7.81
C LYS A 25 11.37 -6.95 7.54
N GLN A 26 10.66 -7.99 7.08
CA GLN A 26 11.26 -9.28 6.76
C GLN A 26 12.28 -9.22 5.62
N LYS A 27 12.03 -8.36 4.62
CA LYS A 27 12.93 -8.16 3.48
C LYS A 27 13.94 -7.02 3.68
N HIS A 28 13.98 -6.42 4.88
CA HIS A 28 14.81 -5.25 5.20
C HIS A 28 14.66 -4.08 4.21
N LEU A 29 13.45 -3.86 3.69
CA LEU A 29 13.15 -2.82 2.72
C LEU A 29 12.80 -1.50 3.43
N LYS A 30 13.53 -0.43 3.09
CA LYS A 30 13.16 0.94 3.51
C LYS A 30 12.05 1.54 2.65
N GLN A 31 12.00 1.14 1.37
CA GLN A 31 11.03 1.60 0.39
C GLN A 31 10.48 0.39 -0.37
N LEU A 32 9.19 0.42 -0.69
CA LEU A 32 8.52 -0.62 -1.45
C LEU A 32 7.87 -0.01 -2.71
N PRO A 33 8.36 -0.34 -3.91
CA PRO A 33 7.67 -0.02 -5.14
C PRO A 33 6.32 -0.73 -5.22
N VAL A 34 5.23 0.04 -5.23
CA VAL A 34 3.87 -0.51 -5.20
C VAL A 34 3.59 -1.40 -6.41
N MET A 35 3.99 -0.95 -7.60
CA MET A 35 3.75 -1.72 -8.83
C MET A 35 4.59 -3.00 -8.89
N GLN A 36 5.80 -2.99 -8.34
CA GLN A 36 6.62 -4.21 -8.25
C GLN A 36 6.01 -5.19 -7.25
N TYR A 37 5.57 -4.70 -6.08
CA TYR A 37 4.87 -5.53 -5.10
C TYR A 37 3.64 -6.21 -5.71
N ILE A 38 2.80 -5.45 -6.42
CA ILE A 38 1.62 -5.98 -7.13
C ILE A 38 2.01 -7.07 -8.13
N HIS A 39 3.08 -6.84 -8.90
CA HIS A 39 3.56 -7.81 -9.88
C HIS A 39 4.10 -9.09 -9.22
N ASP A 40 4.97 -8.95 -8.22
CA ASP A 40 5.61 -10.07 -7.54
C ASP A 40 4.61 -10.94 -6.77
N THR A 41 3.57 -10.32 -6.21
CA THR A 41 2.49 -11.00 -5.47
C THR A 41 1.32 -11.41 -6.35
N LYS A 42 1.35 -11.08 -7.65
CA LYS A 42 0.29 -11.35 -8.64
C LYS A 42 -1.08 -10.81 -8.23
N ILE A 43 -1.11 -9.73 -7.44
CA ILE A 43 -2.35 -9.06 -7.03
C ILE A 43 -3.05 -8.49 -8.25
N SER A 44 -4.35 -8.79 -8.41
CA SER A 44 -5.11 -8.36 -9.59
C SER A 44 -6.55 -7.95 -9.25
N GLY A 45 -7.23 -7.34 -10.22
CA GLY A 45 -8.65 -6.97 -10.11
C GLY A 45 -9.02 -6.22 -8.83
N LYS A 46 -9.90 -6.83 -8.03
CA LYS A 46 -10.46 -6.24 -6.80
C LYS A 46 -9.40 -6.04 -5.71
N GLU A 47 -8.44 -6.94 -5.58
CA GLU A 47 -7.39 -6.85 -4.56
C GLU A 47 -6.45 -5.68 -4.84
N LYS A 48 -6.10 -5.48 -6.12
CA LYS A 48 -5.34 -4.32 -6.58
C LYS A 48 -6.06 -3.01 -6.25
N ALA A 49 -7.35 -2.93 -6.57
CA ALA A 49 -8.16 -1.76 -6.26
C ALA A 49 -8.29 -1.51 -4.75
N CYS A 50 -8.42 -2.58 -3.95
CA CYS A 50 -8.47 -2.51 -2.50
C CYS A 50 -7.16 -1.94 -1.93
N LEU A 51 -6.02 -2.53 -2.31
CA LEU A 51 -4.69 -2.08 -1.90
C LEU A 51 -4.48 -0.58 -2.20
N LEU A 52 -4.70 -0.17 -3.46
CA LEU A 52 -4.52 1.22 -3.88
C LEU A 52 -5.49 2.17 -3.16
N GLY A 53 -6.73 1.72 -2.92
CA GLY A 53 -7.74 2.50 -2.20
C GLY A 53 -7.46 2.65 -0.71
N SER A 54 -6.83 1.64 -0.09
CA SER A 54 -6.47 1.63 1.33
C SER A 54 -5.25 2.50 1.65
N MET A 55 -4.34 2.72 0.70
CA MET A 55 -3.13 3.54 0.90
C MET A 55 -3.39 4.97 1.37
N LYS A 56 -4.60 5.50 1.16
CA LYS A 56 -4.98 6.84 1.65
C LYS A 56 -5.21 6.88 3.18
N ASN A 57 -5.40 5.73 3.80
CA ASN A 57 -5.69 5.56 5.22
C ASN A 57 -4.52 4.93 5.99
N PHE A 58 -3.35 4.80 5.36
CA PHE A 58 -2.15 4.27 6.01
C PHE A 58 -1.59 5.30 6.98
N GLU A 59 -1.24 4.85 8.19
CA GLU A 59 -0.74 5.69 9.28
C GLU A 59 0.78 5.54 9.48
N GLN A 60 1.32 4.35 9.20
CA GLN A 60 2.73 3.98 9.36
C GLN A 60 3.50 3.96 8.04
N LEU A 61 2.80 3.93 6.90
CA LEU A 61 3.40 3.97 5.57
C LEU A 61 3.11 5.29 4.86
N ARG A 62 4.16 5.98 4.44
CA ARG A 62 4.07 7.20 3.62
C ARG A 62 4.08 6.85 2.14
N ARG A 63 3.21 7.52 1.37
CA ARG A 63 3.23 7.49 -0.09
C ARG A 63 4.25 8.51 -0.62
N THR A 64 5.22 8.03 -1.39
CA THR A 64 6.23 8.89 -2.03
C THR A 64 6.18 8.68 -3.54
N TYR A 65 6.09 9.77 -4.29
CA TYR A 65 6.09 9.73 -5.76
C TYR A 65 7.48 10.15 -6.26
N VAL A 66 8.13 9.26 -7.00
CA VAL A 66 9.47 9.49 -7.54
C VAL A 66 9.36 9.59 -9.06
N LYS A 67 9.84 10.71 -9.62
CA LYS A 67 9.96 10.88 -11.06
C LYS A 67 11.23 10.16 -11.54
N THR A 68 11.06 9.21 -12.44
CA THR A 68 12.15 8.60 -13.20
C THR A 68 12.30 9.31 -14.55
N SER A 69 13.30 8.95 -15.34
CA SER A 69 13.52 9.52 -16.68
C SER A 69 12.34 9.28 -17.62
N SER A 70 11.55 8.22 -17.42
CA SER A 70 10.48 7.80 -18.33
C SER A 70 9.09 7.71 -17.68
N SER A 71 8.98 7.79 -16.35
CA SER A 71 7.69 7.61 -15.66
C SER A 71 7.66 8.23 -14.25
N CYS A 72 6.52 8.10 -13.57
CA CYS A 72 6.40 8.38 -12.14
C CYS A 72 6.11 7.06 -11.42
N GLN A 73 6.85 6.81 -10.34
CA GLN A 73 6.74 5.59 -9.55
C GLN A 73 6.19 5.92 -8.16
N LEU A 74 5.19 5.15 -7.73
CA LEU A 74 4.65 5.20 -6.37
C LEU A 74 5.43 4.22 -5.47
N LEU A 75 6.01 4.77 -4.41
CA LEU A 75 6.71 4.05 -3.35
C LEU A 75 5.92 4.15 -2.03
N LEU A 76 6.02 3.11 -1.21
CA LEU A 76 5.66 3.15 0.20
C LEU A 76 6.93 3.15 1.05
N GLU A 77 7.03 4.09 1.97
CA GLU A 77 8.15 4.24 2.90
C GLU A 77 7.63 4.08 4.33
N ILE A 78 8.44 3.49 5.22
CA ILE A 78 8.11 3.48 6.64
C ILE A 78 8.26 4.92 7.16
N SER A 79 7.17 5.47 7.71
CA SER A 79 7.11 6.81 8.31
C SER A 79 7.96 6.92 9.57
#